data_AF-A0A7Y5CRK0-F1
#
_entry.id   AF-A0A7Y5CRK0-F1
#
_cell.length_a   1.000
_cell.length_b   1.000
_cell.length_c   1.000
_cell.angle_alpha   90.00
_cell.angle_beta   90.00
_cell.angle_gamma   90.00
#
_symmetry.space_group_name_H-M   'P 1'
#
loop_
_entity.id
_entity.type
_entity.pdbx_description
1 polymer ?
#
loop_
_entity_poly.entity_id
_entity_poly.type
_entity_poly.pdbx_seq_one_letter_code
_entity_poly.pdbx_strand_id
1 'polypeptide(L)'
;MQASDAKTSHVDDATLWAWQRAELEGAPAYTVQEHLAACHACRERAAQLQQLLTAMQAGHQRVQPTLAQQMQLVRALTEPAAPRSIWVPVSERLVRWLAPAVAVLAVLFLLLRGETTATSSVNLTEDVIDAPETALFSATTEEQMQQAMLELMLSANEQQP
;
A
#
# COMPACT_ATOMS: atom_id res chain seq x y z
N MET A 1 9.63 8.32 44.61
CA MET A 1 8.84 9.16 43.68
C MET A 1 8.70 8.39 42.38
N GLN A 2 7.66 7.58 42.28
CA GLN A 2 7.31 6.86 41.05
C GLN A 2 6.56 7.86 40.17
N ALA A 3 7.22 8.32 39.11
CA ALA A 3 6.60 9.16 38.09
C ALA A 3 5.58 8.31 37.33
N SER A 4 4.39 8.88 37.16
CA SER A 4 3.24 8.27 36.52
C SER A 4 3.57 7.64 35.17
N ASP A 5 3.23 6.35 35.03
CA ASP A 5 3.11 5.64 33.76
C ASP A 5 1.97 6.25 32.92
N ALA A 6 2.19 7.46 32.41
CA ALA A 6 1.46 7.88 31.22
C ALA A 6 1.94 6.96 30.10
N LYS A 7 1.08 6.01 29.71
CA LYS A 7 1.27 5.20 28.49
C LYS A 7 1.39 6.15 27.31
N THR A 8 2.57 6.69 27.08
CA THR A 8 2.90 7.45 25.88
C THR A 8 2.80 6.45 24.75
N SER A 9 1.66 6.50 24.05
CA SER A 9 1.43 5.70 22.86
C SER A 9 2.63 5.84 21.95
N HIS A 10 3.23 4.71 21.58
CA HIS A 10 4.32 4.69 20.62
C HIS A 10 3.82 5.22 19.27
N VAL A 11 4.73 5.85 18.50
CA VAL A 11 4.44 6.24 17.12
C VAL A 11 4.32 4.97 16.28
N ASP A 12 3.27 4.89 15.48
CA ASP A 12 3.04 3.78 14.55
C ASP A 12 4.14 3.70 13.47
N ASP A 13 4.47 2.47 13.05
CA ASP A 13 5.55 2.20 12.10
C ASP A 13 5.29 2.88 10.74
N ALA A 14 4.04 2.99 10.27
CA ALA A 14 3.74 3.67 9.02
C ALA A 14 4.02 5.18 9.11
N THR A 15 3.79 5.79 10.28
CA THR A 15 4.09 7.20 10.52
C THR A 15 5.60 7.43 10.61
N LEU A 16 6.34 6.53 11.27
CA LEU A 16 7.81 6.58 11.29
C LEU A 16 8.38 6.42 9.87
N TRP A 17 7.82 5.52 9.06
CA TRP A 17 8.23 5.32 7.67
C TRP A 17 8.00 6.56 6.80
N ALA A 18 6.80 7.16 6.88
CA ALA A 18 6.46 8.38 6.16
C ALA A 18 7.36 9.56 6.57
N TRP A 19 7.67 9.69 7.86
CA TRP A 19 8.65 10.65 8.37
C TRP A 19 10.05 10.43 7.79
N GLN A 20 10.53 9.18 7.82
CA GLN A 20 11.87 8.79 7.34
C GLN A 20 12.06 9.07 5.84
N ARG A 21 10.99 8.96 5.06
CA ARG A 21 10.96 9.24 3.61
C ARG A 21 10.69 10.70 3.27
N ALA A 22 10.60 11.58 4.28
CA ALA A 22 10.21 12.98 4.13
C ALA A 22 8.85 13.19 3.44
N GLU A 23 7.92 12.24 3.61
CA GLU A 23 6.53 12.33 3.12
C GLU A 23 5.64 13.12 4.11
N LEU A 24 6.09 13.26 5.36
CA LEU A 24 5.47 14.14 6.35
C LEU A 24 6.15 15.51 6.34
N GLU A 25 5.36 16.57 6.26
CA GLU A 25 5.83 17.96 6.28
C GLU A 25 5.13 18.77 7.39
N GLY A 26 5.77 19.84 7.86
CA GLY A 26 5.18 20.78 8.81
C GLY A 26 4.91 20.18 10.20
N ALA A 27 3.71 20.43 10.73
CA ALA A 27 3.30 20.02 12.07
C ALA A 27 3.47 18.51 12.37
N PRO A 28 2.99 17.56 11.54
CA PRO A 28 3.15 16.13 11.83
C PRO A 28 4.61 15.65 11.83
N ALA A 29 5.49 16.24 11.01
CA ALA A 29 6.90 15.91 11.05
C ALA A 29 7.56 16.36 12.36
N TYR A 30 7.17 17.56 12.84
CA TYR A 30 7.65 18.11 14.09
C TYR A 30 7.19 17.29 15.31
N THR A 31 5.92 16.83 15.33
CA THR A 31 5.42 16.02 16.45
C THR A 31 6.13 14.67 16.56
N VAL A 32 6.43 14.01 15.43
CA VAL A 32 7.23 12.79 15.40
C VAL A 32 8.64 13.07 15.91
N GLN A 33 9.26 14.16 15.46
CA GLN A 33 10.60 14.53 15.92
C GLN A 33 10.66 14.79 17.44
N GLU A 34 9.69 15.52 17.98
CA GLU A 34 9.57 15.77 19.43
C GLU A 34 9.37 14.46 20.21
N HIS A 35 8.52 13.56 19.70
CA HIS A 35 8.31 12.24 20.32
C HIS A 35 9.60 11.41 20.30
N LEU A 36 10.33 11.36 19.19
CA LEU A 36 11.61 10.63 19.09
C LEU A 36 12.67 11.19 20.05
N ALA A 37 12.64 12.49 20.34
CA ALA A 37 13.50 13.12 21.34
C ALA A 37 13.20 12.65 22.77
N ALA A 38 11.93 12.35 23.07
CA ALA A 38 11.47 11.89 24.39
C ALA A 38 11.43 10.36 24.56
N CYS A 39 11.20 9.58 23.49
CA CYS A 39 10.99 8.13 23.55
C CYS A 39 12.18 7.35 22.97
N HIS A 40 12.90 6.62 23.83
CA HIS A 40 14.03 5.78 23.40
C HIS A 40 13.61 4.63 22.48
N ALA A 41 12.52 3.92 22.82
CA ALA A 41 12.04 2.77 22.04
C ALA A 41 11.69 3.15 20.59
N CYS A 42 10.97 4.27 20.38
CA CYS A 42 10.66 4.75 19.04
C CYS A 42 11.91 5.22 18.28
N ARG A 43 12.95 5.70 18.97
CA ARG A 43 14.23 6.08 18.35
C ARG A 43 15.01 4.87 17.85
N GLU A 44 15.07 3.81 18.64
CA GLU A 44 15.66 2.54 18.20
C GLU A 44 14.89 1.97 17.02
N ARG A 45 13.55 2.02 17.06
CA ARG A 45 12.71 1.58 15.94
C ARG A 45 12.96 2.39 14.67
N ALA A 46 13.03 3.72 14.75
CA ALA A 46 13.36 4.58 13.62
C ALA A 46 14.76 4.28 13.04
N ALA A 47 15.75 4.00 13.91
CA ALA A 47 17.10 3.61 13.46
C ALA A 47 17.10 2.27 12.69
N GLN A 48 16.30 1.27 13.13
CA GLN A 48 16.12 0.01 12.41
C GLN A 48 15.49 0.23 11.03
N LEU A 49 14.44 1.06 10.94
CA LEU A 49 13.81 1.40 9.67
C LEU A 49 14.79 2.11 8.72
N GLN A 50 15.63 3.01 9.23
CA GLN A 50 16.66 3.66 8.43
C GLN A 50 17.71 2.67 7.89
N GLN A 51 18.11 1.68 8.70
CA GLN A 51 19.02 0.63 8.24
C GLN A 51 18.39 -0.21 7.12
N LEU A 52 17.11 -0.55 7.25
CA LEU A 52 16.37 -1.27 6.21
C LEU A 52 16.30 -0.45 4.91
N LEU A 53 15.93 0.82 4.97
CA LEU A 53 15.91 1.72 3.81
C LEU A 53 17.29 1.82 3.14
N THR A 54 18.36 1.93 3.94
CA THR A 54 19.73 1.98 3.43
C THR A 54 20.10 0.67 2.71
N ALA A 55 19.71 -0.49 3.26
CA ALA A 55 19.93 -1.79 2.65
C ALA A 55 19.16 -1.95 1.32
N MET A 56 17.90 -1.50 1.28
CA MET A 56 17.09 -1.49 0.06
C MET A 56 17.70 -0.59 -1.02
N GLN A 57 18.18 0.61 -0.65
CA GLN A 57 18.86 1.52 -1.57
C GLN A 57 20.18 0.93 -2.10
N ALA A 58 20.97 0.32 -1.23
CA ALA A 58 22.21 -0.37 -1.63
C ALA A 58 21.93 -1.55 -2.57
N GLY A 59 20.84 -2.29 -2.34
CA GLY A 59 20.36 -3.33 -3.25
C GLY A 59 19.93 -2.78 -4.61
N HIS A 60 19.20 -1.67 -4.63
CA HIS A 60 18.74 -1.03 -5.86
C HIS A 60 19.90 -0.53 -6.73
N GLN A 61 20.95 0.03 -6.11
CA GLN A 61 22.15 0.49 -6.82
C GLN A 61 22.93 -0.63 -7.52
N ARG A 62 22.71 -1.91 -7.16
CA ARG A 62 23.34 -3.05 -7.86
C ARG A 62 22.73 -3.31 -9.22
N VAL A 63 21.50 -2.86 -9.47
CA VAL A 63 20.90 -2.88 -10.81
C VAL A 63 21.47 -1.69 -11.57
N GLN A 64 22.69 -1.83 -12.08
CA GLN A 64 23.21 -0.83 -13.01
C GLN A 64 22.31 -0.82 -14.25
N PRO A 65 21.65 0.30 -14.57
CA PRO A 65 20.86 0.36 -15.79
C PRO A 65 21.78 0.11 -16.97
N THR A 66 21.33 -0.69 -17.93
CA THR A 66 22.12 -0.98 -19.13
C THR A 66 22.41 0.33 -19.87
N LEU A 67 23.50 0.41 -20.64
CA LEU A 67 23.82 1.60 -21.44
C LEU A 67 22.64 2.02 -22.33
N ALA A 68 21.88 1.05 -22.85
CA ALA A 68 20.67 1.29 -23.62
C ALA A 68 19.56 1.97 -22.79
N GLN A 69 19.32 1.51 -21.56
CA GLN A 69 18.37 2.15 -20.65
C GLN A 69 18.82 3.57 -20.27
N GLN A 70 20.12 3.77 -19.99
CA GLN A 70 20.67 5.08 -19.70
C GLN A 70 20.48 6.04 -20.88
N MET A 71 20.80 5.61 -22.10
CA MET A 71 20.59 6.38 -23.33
C MET A 71 19.11 6.72 -23.55
N GLN A 72 18.21 5.78 -23.29
CA GLN A 72 16.77 6.00 -23.41
C GLN A 72 16.26 7.03 -22.39
N LEU A 73 16.77 6.98 -21.16
CA LEU A 73 16.41 7.90 -20.08
C LEU A 73 16.94 9.30 -20.36
N VAL A 74 18.20 9.42 -20.80
CA VAL A 74 18.78 10.70 -21.26
C VAL A 74 17.98 11.27 -22.42
N ARG A 75 17.65 10.47 -23.43
CA ARG A 75 16.80 10.92 -24.54
C ARG A 75 15.44 11.42 -24.05
N ALA A 76 14.80 10.71 -23.15
CA ALA A 76 13.50 11.11 -22.59
C ALA A 76 13.56 12.43 -21.80
N LEU A 77 14.69 12.74 -21.16
CA LEU A 77 14.91 14.00 -20.45
C LEU A 77 15.31 15.17 -21.38
N THR A 78 15.99 14.85 -22.49
CA THR A 78 16.53 15.86 -23.42
C THR A 78 15.52 16.26 -24.49
N GLU A 79 14.61 15.35 -24.88
CA GLU A 79 13.48 15.73 -25.71
C GLU A 79 12.66 16.78 -24.94
N PRO A 80 12.58 18.03 -25.43
CA PRO A 80 11.67 18.99 -24.83
C PRO A 80 10.32 18.32 -24.83
N ALA A 81 9.67 18.27 -23.68
CA ALA A 81 8.32 17.76 -23.57
C ALA A 81 7.48 18.60 -24.56
N ALA A 82 7.36 18.11 -25.80
CA ALA A 82 6.35 18.55 -26.72
C ALA A 82 5.09 18.49 -25.87
N PRO A 83 4.23 19.53 -25.87
CA PRO A 83 3.00 19.52 -25.09
C PRO A 83 2.16 18.33 -25.56
N ARG A 84 2.47 17.16 -24.97
CA ARG A 84 1.72 15.94 -25.07
C ARG A 84 0.57 16.26 -24.17
N SER A 85 -0.43 16.93 -24.73
CA SER A 85 -1.76 16.93 -24.19
C SER A 85 -2.06 15.46 -23.89
N ILE A 86 -2.02 15.08 -22.62
CA ILE A 86 -2.41 13.76 -22.11
C ILE A 86 -3.93 13.57 -22.23
N TRP A 87 -4.57 14.41 -23.03
CA TRP A 87 -5.75 14.07 -23.79
C TRP A 87 -5.33 12.95 -24.75
N VAL A 88 -5.26 11.73 -24.22
CA VAL A 88 -5.56 10.55 -25.02
C VAL A 88 -6.79 10.95 -25.83
N PRO A 89 -6.79 10.85 -27.18
CA PRO A 89 -8.04 10.91 -27.91
C PRO A 89 -8.82 9.70 -27.39
N VAL A 90 -9.56 9.91 -26.29
CA VAL A 90 -10.44 8.92 -25.71
C VAL A 90 -11.38 8.62 -26.84
N SER A 91 -11.15 7.48 -27.48
CA SER A 91 -11.88 7.12 -28.69
C SER A 91 -13.35 7.39 -28.40
N GLU A 92 -14.03 8.20 -29.22
CA GLU A 92 -15.42 8.60 -28.97
C GLU A 92 -16.31 7.37 -28.71
N ARG A 93 -15.90 6.21 -29.23
CA ARG A 93 -16.46 4.90 -28.94
C ARG A 93 -16.43 4.53 -27.45
N LEU A 94 -15.30 4.64 -26.76
CA LEU A 94 -15.19 4.29 -25.33
C LEU A 94 -16.09 5.19 -24.47
N VAL A 95 -16.10 6.50 -24.73
CA VAL A 95 -16.99 7.44 -24.01
C VAL A 95 -18.46 7.08 -24.26
N ARG A 96 -18.82 6.75 -25.51
CA ARG A 96 -20.19 6.38 -25.89
C ARG A 96 -20.69 5.09 -25.23
N TRP A 97 -19.81 4.15 -24.90
CA TRP A 97 -20.19 2.92 -24.18
C TRP A 97 -20.20 3.09 -22.66
N LEU A 98 -19.31 3.92 -22.10
CA LEU A 98 -19.22 4.13 -20.65
C LEU A 98 -20.26 5.10 -20.10
N ALA A 99 -20.66 6.11 -20.89
CA ALA A 99 -21.64 7.12 -20.48
C ALA A 99 -22.94 6.54 -19.87
N PRO A 100 -23.62 5.55 -20.49
CA PRO A 100 -24.85 5.01 -19.91
C PRO A 100 -24.62 4.25 -18.59
N ALA A 101 -23.51 3.51 -18.47
CA ALA A 101 -23.20 2.77 -17.24
C ALA A 101 -22.93 3.71 -16.06
N VAL A 102 -22.17 4.78 -16.29
CA VAL A 102 -21.90 5.82 -15.29
C VAL A 102 -23.19 6.56 -14.90
N ALA A 103 -24.07 6.85 -15.86
CA ALA A 103 -25.35 7.49 -15.58
C ALA A 103 -26.26 6.61 -14.70
N VAL A 104 -26.35 5.31 -14.98
CA VAL A 104 -27.13 4.37 -14.15
C VAL A 104 -26.56 4.28 -12.74
N LEU A 105 -25.23 4.19 -12.59
CA LEU A 105 -24.58 4.18 -11.29
C LEU A 105 -24.83 5.47 -10.51
N ALA A 106 -24.78 6.63 -11.17
CA ALA A 106 -25.07 7.91 -10.54
C ALA A 106 -26.53 8.02 -10.07
N VAL A 107 -27.49 7.55 -10.87
CA VAL A 107 -28.91 7.52 -10.49
C VAL A 107 -29.14 6.55 -9.33
N LEU A 108 -28.55 5.35 -9.38
CA LEU A 108 -28.61 4.37 -8.30
C LEU A 108 -28.03 4.95 -6.99
N PHE A 109 -26.89 5.62 -7.08
CA PHE A 109 -26.25 6.27 -5.94
C PHE A 109 -27.12 7.37 -5.33
N LEU A 110 -27.81 8.17 -6.15
CA LEU A 110 -28.74 9.20 -5.68
C LEU A 110 -29.98 8.59 -5.00
N LEU A 111 -30.49 7.47 -5.51
CA LEU A 111 -31.62 6.76 -4.88
C LEU A 111 -31.22 6.16 -3.53
N LEU A 112 -30.06 5.51 -3.45
CA LEU A 112 -29.54 4.94 -2.20
C LEU A 112 -29.22 6.02 -1.15
N ARG A 113 -28.78 7.20 -1.58
CA ARG A 113 -28.53 8.32 -0.65
C ARG A 113 -29.80 8.83 0.04
N GLY A 114 -30.96 8.66 -0.58
CA GLY A 114 -32.25 9.05 -0.01
C GLY A 114 -32.68 8.24 1.22
N GLU A 115 -32.12 7.04 1.42
CA GLU A 115 -32.54 6.12 2.48
C GLU A 115 -31.59 6.07 3.69
N THR A 116 -30.47 6.80 3.67
CA THR A 116 -29.39 6.66 4.68
C THR A 116 -29.50 7.62 5.88
N THR A 117 -30.72 8.03 6.26
CA THR A 117 -30.98 8.66 7.58
C THR A 117 -31.43 7.64 8.64
N ALA A 118 -31.00 6.38 8.53
CA ALA A 118 -31.16 5.40 9.60
C ALA A 118 -29.78 5.00 10.14
N THR A 119 -29.41 5.63 11.24
CA THR A 119 -28.36 5.20 12.17
C THR A 119 -28.54 3.72 12.51
N SER A 120 -27.71 2.86 11.92
CA SER A 120 -27.49 1.50 12.37
C SER A 120 -26.00 1.33 12.61
N SER A 121 -25.63 1.27 13.89
CA SER A 121 -24.29 0.92 14.35
C SER A 121 -24.02 -0.54 13.98
N VAL A 122 -23.34 -0.76 12.86
CA VAL A 122 -22.88 -2.09 12.48
C VAL A 122 -21.55 -2.34 13.19
N ASN A 123 -21.61 -3.20 14.20
CA ASN A 123 -20.45 -3.84 14.82
C ASN A 123 -19.75 -4.69 13.75
N LEU A 124 -18.54 -4.30 13.36
CA LEU A 124 -17.61 -5.12 12.60
C LEU A 124 -17.02 -6.18 13.54
N THR A 125 -17.71 -7.31 13.66
CA THR A 125 -17.11 -8.56 14.15
C THR A 125 -16.15 -9.08 13.09
N GLU A 126 -14.87 -8.90 13.37
CA GLU A 126 -13.83 -9.95 13.35
C GLU A 126 -14.36 -11.33 12.93
N ASP A 127 -14.23 -11.64 11.64
CA ASP A 127 -14.26 -13.01 11.14
C ASP A 127 -13.35 -13.05 9.89
N VAL A 128 -12.05 -13.09 10.15
CA VAL A 128 -11.04 -13.34 9.11
C VAL A 128 -11.11 -14.83 8.81
N ILE A 129 -11.61 -15.10 7.62
CA ILE A 129 -11.85 -16.42 7.06
C ILE A 129 -10.49 -17.12 6.85
N ASP A 130 -10.19 -18.13 7.68
CA ASP A 130 -9.13 -19.12 7.48
C ASP A 130 -9.47 -20.00 6.26
N ALA A 131 -9.38 -19.44 5.06
CA ALA A 131 -9.51 -20.19 3.82
C ALA A 131 -8.11 -20.54 3.28
N PRO A 132 -7.80 -21.82 3.02
CA PRO A 132 -6.46 -22.27 2.59
C PRO A 132 -6.04 -21.69 1.23
N GLU A 133 -6.99 -21.18 0.45
CA GLU A 133 -6.73 -20.48 -0.82
C GLU A 133 -6.02 -19.13 -0.64
N THR A 134 -6.08 -18.51 0.54
CA THR A 134 -5.35 -17.26 0.82
C THR A 134 -3.86 -17.48 1.11
N ALA A 135 -3.47 -18.71 1.47
CA ALA A 135 -2.07 -19.09 1.71
C ALA A 135 -1.24 -19.14 0.40
N LEU A 136 -1.88 -19.43 -0.74
CA LEU A 136 -1.21 -19.39 -2.05
C LEU A 136 -0.77 -17.97 -2.44
N PHE A 137 -1.50 -16.94 -2.00
CA PHE A 137 -1.22 -15.54 -2.34
C PHE A 137 -0.23 -14.87 -1.38
N SER A 138 0.10 -15.51 -0.25
CA SER A 138 1.06 -14.99 0.74
C SER A 138 2.42 -15.69 0.73
N ALA A 139 2.60 -16.73 -0.10
CA ALA A 139 3.86 -17.45 -0.24
C ALA A 139 4.92 -16.55 -0.90
N THR A 140 5.93 -16.15 -0.12
CA THR A 140 7.01 -15.26 -0.59
C THR A 140 8.21 -16.03 -1.16
N THR A 141 8.24 -17.34 -0.99
CA THR A 141 9.32 -18.22 -1.48
C THR A 141 8.78 -19.41 -2.25
N GLU A 142 9.59 -19.90 -3.20
CA GLU A 142 9.20 -20.99 -4.10
C GLU A 142 8.93 -22.31 -3.36
N GLU A 143 9.71 -22.61 -2.31
CA GLU A 143 9.50 -23.80 -1.48
C GLU A 143 8.18 -23.74 -0.70
N GLN A 144 7.80 -22.57 -0.16
CA GLN A 144 6.51 -22.39 0.53
C GLN A 144 5.33 -22.50 -0.44
N MET A 145 5.48 -21.98 -1.66
CA MET A 145 4.48 -22.11 -2.71
C MET A 145 4.31 -23.58 -3.13
N GLN A 146 5.41 -24.33 -3.26
CA GLN A 146 5.37 -25.76 -3.56
C GLN A 146 4.73 -26.58 -2.44
N GLN A 147 4.99 -26.24 -1.18
CA GLN A 147 4.41 -26.92 -0.02
C GLN A 147 2.92 -26.62 0.14
N ALA A 148 2.49 -25.37 -0.03
CA ALA A 148 1.08 -24.99 -0.04
C ALA A 148 0.33 -25.66 -1.20
N MET A 149 0.95 -25.80 -2.36
CA MET A 149 0.35 -26.49 -3.51
C MET A 149 0.21 -28.00 -3.27
N LEU A 150 1.18 -28.63 -2.59
CA LEU A 150 1.12 -30.04 -2.19
C LEU A 150 0.00 -30.30 -1.18
N GLU A 151 -0.15 -29.40 -0.21
CA GLU A 151 -1.21 -29.48 0.80
C GLU A 151 -2.59 -29.37 0.15
N LEU A 152 -2.78 -28.44 -0.79
CA LEU A 152 -4.03 -28.25 -1.52
C LEU A 152 -4.39 -29.48 -2.40
N MET A 153 -3.41 -30.14 -2.99
CA MET A 153 -3.62 -31.40 -3.73
C MET A 153 -3.99 -32.57 -2.82
N LEU A 154 -3.43 -32.64 -1.62
CA LEU A 154 -3.77 -33.67 -0.63
C LEU A 154 -5.19 -33.46 -0.07
N SER A 155 -5.54 -32.21 0.27
CA SER A 155 -6.89 -31.86 0.76
C SER A 155 -7.98 -32.14 -0.28
N ALA A 156 -7.69 -31.93 -1.57
CA ALA A 156 -8.64 -32.21 -2.65
C ALA A 156 -8.88 -33.72 -2.86
N ASN A 157 -7.91 -34.56 -2.53
CA ASN A 157 -8.01 -36.01 -2.71
C ASN A 157 -8.76 -36.72 -1.56
N GLU A 158 -8.79 -36.13 -0.35
CA GLU A 158 -9.58 -36.63 0.78
C GLU A 158 -11.08 -36.30 0.67
N GLN A 159 -11.49 -35.47 -0.30
CA GLN A 159 -12.88 -35.07 -0.51
C GLN A 159 -13.62 -35.88 -1.60
N GLN A 160 -13.01 -36.91 -2.16
CA GLN A 160 -13.70 -37.89 -3.03
C GLN A 160 -14.18 -39.09 -2.21
N PRO A 161 -15.51 -39.34 -2.13
CA PRO A 161 -16.09 -40.40 -1.28
C PRO A 161 -15.83 -41.82 -1.81
#